data_AF-A0A6L7IH27-F1
#
_entry.id   AF-A0A6L7IH27-F1
#
_cell.length_a   1.000
_cell.length_b   1.000
_cell.length_c   1.000
_cell.angle_alpha   90.00
_cell.angle_beta   90.00
_cell.angle_gamma   90.00
#
_symmetry.space_group_name_H-M   'P 1'
#
loop_
_entity.id
_entity.type
_entity.pdbx_description
1 polymer ?
#
loop_
_entity_poly.entity_id
_entity_poly.type
_entity_poly.pdbx_seq_one_letter_code
_entity_poly.pdbx_strand_id
1 'polypeptide(L)'
;MSITNLNNTHLNSQQIADAQAAILALENALSAININLTADDRRRYGSINEQNKLFVNKVYDYGKNQPSLAAPEVDWQEFNSDYSSRQVLEGFIARLESLTTRLGNAKILYDYDNFQAALTDYAYTTYKAATSEAGYETKQSDLKQFFAKTSKNTENPSSES
;
A
#
# COMPACT_ATOMS: atom_id res chain seq x y z
N MET A 1 -32.30 0.83 -2.96
CA MET A 1 -31.68 -0.18 -2.09
C MET A 1 -30.17 0.01 -2.21
N SER A 2 -29.50 0.38 -1.13
CA SER A 2 -28.03 0.39 -1.09
C SER A 2 -27.55 -1.06 -1.22
N ILE A 3 -26.53 -1.28 -2.05
CA ILE A 3 -25.87 -2.58 -2.12
C ILE A 3 -25.02 -2.69 -0.84
N THR A 4 -25.32 -3.66 0.00
CA THR A 4 -24.56 -3.97 1.23
C THR A 4 -23.96 -5.36 1.11
N ASN A 5 -22.91 -5.62 1.89
CA ASN A 5 -22.20 -6.89 1.93
C ASN A 5 -21.52 -7.21 0.58
N LEU A 6 -20.74 -6.24 0.09
CA LEU A 6 -20.03 -6.29 -1.18
C LEU A 6 -18.91 -7.34 -1.21
N ASN A 7 -18.40 -7.74 -0.04
CA ASN A 7 -17.48 -8.86 0.10
C ASN A 7 -17.81 -9.69 1.35
N ASN A 8 -18.32 -10.90 1.14
CA ASN A 8 -18.71 -11.83 2.22
C ASN A 8 -17.62 -12.86 2.57
N THR A 9 -16.45 -12.76 1.94
CA THR A 9 -15.34 -13.66 2.29
C THR A 9 -14.70 -13.11 3.54
N HIS A 10 -14.57 -13.91 4.60
CA HIS A 10 -13.80 -13.54 5.78
C HIS A 10 -12.78 -14.63 6.04
N LEU A 11 -11.54 -14.23 6.33
CA LEU A 11 -10.50 -15.18 6.71
C LEU A 11 -10.87 -15.77 8.07
N ASN A 12 -10.78 -17.09 8.18
CA ASN A 12 -10.90 -17.76 9.48
C ASN A 12 -9.59 -17.67 10.28
N SER A 13 -9.63 -17.99 11.56
CA SER A 13 -8.47 -17.89 12.45
C SER A 13 -7.25 -18.68 11.96
N GLN A 14 -7.45 -19.85 11.36
CA GLN A 14 -6.34 -20.65 10.80
C GLN A 14 -5.71 -19.95 9.60
N GLN A 15 -6.50 -19.42 8.67
CA GLN A 15 -6.01 -18.69 7.51
C GLN A 15 -5.23 -17.43 7.90
N ILE A 16 -5.66 -16.74 8.96
CA ILE A 16 -4.94 -15.58 9.50
C ILE A 16 -3.58 -16.02 10.08
N ALA A 17 -3.56 -17.07 10.89
CA ALA A 17 -2.32 -17.59 11.47
C ALA A 17 -1.35 -18.07 10.38
N ASP A 18 -1.83 -18.79 9.37
CA ASP A 18 -1.02 -19.26 8.24
C ASP A 18 -0.43 -18.10 7.44
N ALA A 19 -1.23 -17.05 7.19
CA ALA A 19 -0.76 -15.85 6.49
C ALA A 19 0.33 -15.11 7.29
N GLN A 20 0.13 -14.96 8.61
CA GLN A 20 1.13 -14.34 9.49
C GLN A 20 2.43 -15.14 9.54
N ALA A 21 2.34 -16.47 9.65
CA ALA A 21 3.50 -17.35 9.63
C ALA A 21 4.25 -17.27 8.29
N ALA A 22 3.53 -17.20 7.16
CA ALA A 22 4.12 -17.06 5.84
C ALA A 22 4.82 -15.70 5.65
N ILE A 23 4.25 -14.61 6.16
CA ILE A 23 4.90 -13.29 6.16
C ILE A 23 6.20 -13.33 6.97
N LEU A 24 6.16 -13.87 8.20
CA LEU A 24 7.35 -13.99 9.04
C LEU A 24 8.43 -14.87 8.39
N ALA A 25 8.03 -15.98 7.75
CA ALA A 25 8.96 -16.83 7.03
C ALA A 25 9.63 -16.09 5.86
N LEU A 26 8.87 -15.25 5.13
CA LEU A 26 9.39 -14.44 4.05
C LEU A 26 10.36 -13.35 4.56
N GLU A 27 10.00 -12.65 5.64
CA GLU A 27 10.87 -11.66 6.29
C GLU A 27 12.20 -12.28 6.71
N ASN A 28 12.16 -13.46 7.34
CA ASN A 28 13.36 -14.19 7.74
C ASN A 28 14.20 -14.62 6.54
N ALA A 29 13.57 -15.14 5.47
CA ALA A 29 14.27 -15.56 4.25
C ALA A 29 14.96 -14.39 3.53
N LEU A 30 14.40 -13.19 3.63
CA LEU A 30 14.93 -11.97 3.01
C LEU A 30 15.80 -11.13 3.96
N SER A 31 16.07 -11.61 5.18
CA SER A 31 16.81 -10.86 6.21
C SER A 31 18.23 -10.43 5.80
N ALA A 32 18.86 -11.14 4.85
CA ALA A 32 20.15 -10.75 4.29
C ALA A 32 20.06 -9.44 3.47
N ILE A 33 18.88 -9.11 2.95
CA ILE A 33 18.60 -7.87 2.22
C ILE A 33 18.13 -6.82 3.22
N ASN A 34 19.07 -6.34 4.05
CA ASN A 34 18.81 -5.30 5.04
C ASN A 34 19.47 -3.98 4.64
N ILE A 35 18.94 -3.37 3.58
CA ILE A 35 19.46 -2.12 3.02
C ILE A 35 18.41 -1.03 3.23
N ASN A 36 18.79 0.05 3.90
CA ASN A 36 17.95 1.24 4.02
C ASN A 36 18.60 2.41 3.27
N LEU A 37 17.82 3.09 2.43
CA LEU A 37 18.26 4.26 1.69
C LEU A 37 17.72 5.54 2.34
N THR A 38 18.55 6.58 2.41
CA THR A 38 18.08 7.93 2.74
C THR A 38 17.24 8.50 1.59
N ALA A 39 16.53 9.60 1.83
CA ALA A 39 15.79 10.27 0.75
C ALA A 39 16.72 10.72 -0.40
N ASP A 40 17.91 11.22 -0.06
CA ASP A 40 18.92 11.65 -1.03
C ASP A 40 19.50 10.47 -1.81
N ASP A 41 19.78 9.34 -1.14
CA ASP A 41 20.25 8.12 -1.81
C ASP A 41 19.18 7.56 -2.76
N ARG A 42 17.91 7.54 -2.34
CA ARG A 42 16.80 7.13 -3.22
C ARG A 42 16.73 8.03 -4.45
N ARG A 43 16.87 9.34 -4.29
CA ARG A 43 16.87 10.28 -5.42
C ARG A 43 18.06 10.05 -6.35
N ARG A 44 19.25 9.87 -5.79
CA ARG A 44 20.50 9.71 -6.54
C ARG A 44 20.54 8.37 -7.28
N TYR A 45 20.39 7.26 -6.56
CA TYR A 45 20.55 5.91 -7.11
C TYR A 45 19.27 5.40 -7.78
N GLY A 46 18.10 5.92 -7.41
CA GLY A 46 16.82 5.66 -8.08
C GLY A 46 16.61 6.44 -9.39
N SER A 47 17.63 7.17 -9.87
CA SER A 47 17.57 7.95 -11.12
C SER A 47 17.57 7.10 -12.40
N ILE A 48 17.72 5.79 -12.27
CA ILE A 48 17.68 4.83 -13.39
C ILE A 48 16.23 4.61 -13.84
N ASN A 49 15.81 5.37 -14.85
CA ASN A 49 14.49 5.24 -15.47
C ASN A 49 14.41 4.02 -16.41
N GLU A 50 13.24 3.78 -16.99
CA GLU A 50 12.99 2.62 -17.85
C GLU A 50 13.88 2.60 -19.11
N GLN A 51 14.19 3.76 -19.70
CA GLN A 51 15.10 3.83 -20.85
C GLN A 51 16.53 3.41 -20.47
N ASN A 52 17.01 3.84 -19.31
CA ASN A 52 18.33 3.43 -18.81
C ASN A 52 18.39 1.93 -18.54
N LYS A 53 17.29 1.32 -18.06
CA LYS A 53 17.21 -0.14 -17.90
C LYS A 53 17.28 -0.88 -19.24
N LEU A 54 16.64 -0.37 -20.29
CA LEU A 54 16.74 -0.94 -21.64
C LEU A 54 18.18 -0.88 -22.17
N PHE A 55 18.91 0.21 -21.88
CA PHE A 55 20.34 0.30 -22.18
C PHE A 55 21.14 -0.79 -21.45
N VAL A 56 20.93 -0.97 -20.14
CA VAL A 56 21.60 -2.02 -19.34
C VAL A 56 21.30 -3.42 -19.90
N ASN A 57 20.04 -3.70 -20.26
CA ASN A 57 19.67 -4.97 -20.92
C ASN A 57 20.45 -5.17 -22.21
N LYS A 58 20.60 -4.11 -23.03
CA LYS A 58 21.35 -4.21 -24.28
C LYS A 58 22.84 -4.48 -24.05
N VAL A 59 23.43 -3.85 -23.05
CA VAL A 59 24.83 -4.12 -22.64
C VAL A 59 24.99 -5.56 -22.16
N TYR A 60 24.05 -6.07 -21.35
CA TYR A 60 24.03 -7.48 -20.95
C TYR A 60 23.99 -8.43 -22.16
N ASP A 61 23.12 -8.16 -23.14
CA ASP A 61 23.01 -8.96 -24.36
C ASP A 61 24.32 -8.95 -25.17
N TYR A 62 24.97 -7.81 -25.31
CA TYR A 62 26.26 -7.73 -26.01
C TYR A 62 27.37 -8.46 -25.25
N GLY A 63 27.46 -8.29 -23.93
CA GLY A 63 28.44 -9.00 -23.10
C GLY A 63 28.31 -10.52 -23.19
N LYS A 64 27.08 -11.03 -23.28
CA LYS A 64 26.78 -12.46 -23.44
C LYS A 64 27.11 -13.00 -24.84
N ASN A 65 26.74 -12.27 -25.88
CA ASN A 65 26.79 -12.77 -27.26
C ASN A 65 28.07 -12.38 -28.01
N GLN A 66 28.74 -11.31 -27.61
CA GLN A 66 29.94 -10.75 -28.26
C GLN A 66 30.98 -10.33 -27.21
N PRO A 67 31.50 -11.27 -26.39
CA PRO A 67 32.41 -10.95 -25.28
C PRO A 67 33.71 -10.28 -25.71
N SER A 68 34.13 -10.41 -26.97
CA SER A 68 35.30 -9.69 -27.52
C SER A 68 35.14 -8.17 -27.56
N LEU A 69 33.91 -7.66 -27.48
CA LEU A 69 33.60 -6.22 -27.43
C LEU A 69 33.47 -5.70 -26.00
N ALA A 70 33.57 -6.59 -25.01
CA ALA A 70 33.39 -6.23 -23.61
C ALA A 70 34.59 -5.42 -23.10
N ALA A 71 34.30 -4.33 -22.38
CA ALA A 71 35.33 -3.53 -21.75
C ALA A 71 36.05 -4.35 -20.66
N PRO A 72 37.39 -4.43 -20.67
CA PRO A 72 38.14 -5.25 -19.71
C PRO A 72 38.13 -4.66 -18.28
N GLU A 73 37.80 -3.39 -18.11
CA GLU A 73 37.74 -2.71 -16.81
C GLU A 73 36.46 -3.03 -16.02
N VAL A 74 35.44 -3.60 -16.66
CA VAL A 74 34.19 -3.95 -16.01
C VAL A 74 34.31 -5.33 -15.36
N ASP A 75 33.94 -5.42 -14.09
CA ASP A 75 33.73 -6.72 -13.45
C ASP A 75 32.43 -7.34 -13.98
N TRP A 76 32.57 -8.10 -15.07
CA TRP A 76 31.43 -8.76 -15.71
C TRP A 76 30.83 -9.88 -14.86
N GLN A 77 31.59 -10.43 -13.90
CA GLN A 77 31.04 -11.43 -12.98
C GLN A 77 30.06 -10.75 -12.03
N GLU A 78 30.46 -9.64 -11.41
CA GLU A 78 29.59 -8.88 -10.52
C GLU A 78 28.39 -8.28 -11.28
N PHE A 79 28.62 -7.70 -12.47
CA PHE A 79 27.53 -7.18 -13.30
C PHE A 79 26.45 -8.23 -13.60
N ASN A 80 26.86 -9.47 -13.88
CA ASN A 80 25.91 -10.57 -14.14
C ASN A 80 25.16 -10.99 -12.87
N SER A 81 25.83 -10.98 -11.70
CA SER A 81 25.21 -11.24 -10.40
C SER A 81 24.18 -10.17 -10.03
N ASP A 82 24.52 -8.89 -10.22
CA ASP A 82 23.62 -7.76 -10.01
C ASP A 82 22.41 -7.81 -10.94
N TYR A 83 22.65 -8.07 -12.24
CA TYR A 83 21.59 -8.18 -13.23
C TYR A 83 20.59 -9.30 -12.87
N SER A 84 21.10 -10.46 -12.46
CA SER A 84 20.28 -11.59 -12.04
C SER A 84 19.52 -11.30 -10.75
N SER A 85 20.19 -10.68 -9.77
CA SER A 85 19.58 -10.29 -8.49
C SER A 85 18.44 -9.30 -8.70
N ARG A 86 18.63 -8.28 -9.55
CA ARG A 86 17.57 -7.34 -9.97
C ARG A 86 16.33 -8.08 -10.46
N GLN A 87 16.48 -9.06 -11.35
CA GLN A 87 15.34 -9.78 -11.92
C GLN A 87 14.58 -10.59 -10.86
N VAL A 88 15.29 -11.23 -9.94
CA VAL A 88 14.68 -11.97 -8.82
C VAL A 88 13.90 -11.02 -7.90
N LEU A 89 14.49 -9.88 -7.53
CA LEU A 89 13.85 -8.89 -6.68
C LEU A 89 12.61 -8.28 -7.34
N GLU A 90 12.68 -7.95 -8.63
CA GLU A 90 11.52 -7.48 -9.40
C GLU A 90 10.37 -8.50 -9.40
N GLY A 91 10.70 -9.79 -9.51
CA GLY A 91 9.71 -10.87 -9.41
C GLY A 91 9.03 -10.96 -8.05
N PHE A 92 9.78 -10.78 -6.95
CA PHE A 92 9.20 -10.73 -5.61
C PHE A 92 8.31 -9.50 -5.41
N ILE A 93 8.79 -8.33 -5.82
CA ILE A 93 8.04 -7.07 -5.73
C ILE A 93 6.69 -7.20 -6.44
N ALA A 94 6.68 -7.66 -7.70
CA ALA A 94 5.45 -7.79 -8.47
C ALA A 94 4.40 -8.71 -7.79
N ARG A 95 4.85 -9.82 -7.19
CA ARG A 95 3.96 -10.74 -6.46
C ARG A 95 3.41 -10.12 -5.17
N LEU A 96 4.25 -9.40 -4.43
CA LEU A 96 3.85 -8.71 -3.19
C LEU A 96 2.91 -7.55 -3.46
N GLU A 97 3.14 -6.78 -4.52
CA GLU A 97 2.25 -5.72 -4.98
C GLU A 97 0.87 -6.29 -5.36
N SER A 98 0.83 -7.40 -6.11
CA SER A 98 -0.43 -8.08 -6.44
C SER A 98 -1.21 -8.52 -5.20
N LEU A 99 -0.52 -9.08 -4.19
CA LEU A 99 -1.13 -9.43 -2.90
C LEU A 99 -1.66 -8.19 -2.18
N THR A 100 -0.88 -7.12 -2.13
CA THR A 100 -1.25 -5.86 -1.49
C THR A 100 -2.47 -5.24 -2.16
N THR A 101 -2.54 -5.25 -3.49
CA THR A 101 -3.72 -4.79 -4.25
C THR A 101 -4.97 -5.60 -3.89
N ARG A 102 -4.87 -6.93 -3.81
CA ARG A 102 -6.02 -7.77 -3.43
C ARG A 102 -6.51 -7.50 -2.02
N LEU A 103 -5.58 -7.37 -1.05
CA LEU A 103 -5.91 -7.02 0.33
C LEU A 103 -6.53 -5.62 0.42
N GLY A 104 -5.96 -4.64 -0.29
CA GLY A 104 -6.49 -3.29 -0.37
C GLY A 104 -7.91 -3.23 -0.93
N ASN A 105 -8.17 -3.96 -2.01
CA ASN A 105 -9.51 -4.05 -2.60
C ASN A 105 -10.52 -4.67 -1.62
N ALA A 106 -10.17 -5.78 -0.96
CA ALA A 106 -11.04 -6.39 0.03
C ALA A 106 -11.33 -5.43 1.20
N LYS A 107 -10.31 -4.74 1.70
CA LYS A 107 -10.44 -3.74 2.77
C LYS A 107 -11.39 -2.61 2.38
N ILE A 108 -11.27 -2.05 1.17
CA ILE A 108 -12.18 -0.99 0.68
C ILE A 108 -13.64 -1.45 0.74
N LEU A 109 -13.92 -2.70 0.35
CA LEU A 109 -15.28 -3.25 0.39
C LEU A 109 -15.78 -3.40 1.84
N TYR A 110 -14.97 -3.97 2.73
CA TYR A 110 -15.34 -4.07 4.15
C TYR A 110 -15.53 -2.71 4.81
N ASP A 111 -14.68 -1.73 4.51
CA ASP A 111 -14.80 -0.36 5.03
C ASP A 111 -16.12 0.28 4.58
N TYR A 112 -16.49 0.10 3.31
CA TYR A 112 -17.75 0.58 2.78
C TYR A 112 -18.95 -0.08 3.48
N ASP A 113 -18.95 -1.41 3.60
CA ASP A 113 -20.02 -2.16 4.25
C ASP A 113 -20.19 -1.74 5.73
N ASN A 114 -19.07 -1.64 6.46
CA ASN A 114 -19.06 -1.16 7.84
C ASN A 114 -19.61 0.26 7.95
N PHE A 115 -19.27 1.15 7.00
CA PHE A 115 -19.79 2.51 6.99
C PHE A 115 -21.30 2.55 6.72
N GLN A 116 -21.82 1.77 5.78
CA GLN A 116 -23.27 1.68 5.53
C GLN A 116 -24.03 1.15 6.75
N ALA A 117 -23.48 0.14 7.44
CA ALA A 117 -24.04 -0.37 8.69
C ALA A 117 -24.04 0.70 9.80
N ALA A 118 -22.93 1.43 9.95
CA ALA A 118 -22.82 2.53 10.91
C ALA A 118 -23.80 3.67 10.63
N LEU A 119 -24.02 4.04 9.35
CA LEU A 119 -25.04 5.03 8.97
C LEU A 119 -26.45 4.56 9.33
N THR A 120 -26.75 3.28 9.16
CA THR A 120 -28.04 2.69 9.53
C THR A 120 -28.26 2.76 11.04
N ASP A 121 -27.24 2.40 11.84
CA ASP A 121 -27.29 2.51 13.30
C ASP A 121 -27.41 3.97 13.78
N TYR A 122 -26.74 4.91 13.10
CA TYR A 122 -26.86 6.33 13.40
C TYR A 122 -28.27 6.87 13.11
N ALA A 123 -28.89 6.45 12.00
CA ALA A 123 -30.27 6.81 11.68
C ALA A 123 -31.26 6.26 12.73
N TYR A 124 -31.08 5.00 13.14
CA TYR A 124 -31.86 4.40 14.23
C TYR A 124 -31.66 5.14 15.55
N THR A 125 -30.42 5.50 15.87
CA THR A 125 -30.07 6.28 17.07
C THR A 125 -30.79 7.63 17.09
N THR A 126 -30.81 8.32 15.95
CA THR A 126 -31.52 9.61 15.80
C THR A 126 -33.03 9.46 15.98
N TYR A 127 -33.63 8.39 15.42
CA TYR A 127 -35.05 8.08 15.62
C TYR A 127 -35.39 7.85 17.09
N LYS A 128 -34.57 7.06 17.81
CA LYS A 128 -34.81 6.73 19.23
C LYS A 128 -34.55 7.90 20.17
N ALA A 129 -33.56 8.75 19.87
CA ALA A 129 -33.32 9.99 20.60
C ALA A 129 -34.53 10.93 20.52
N ALA A 130 -35.22 10.99 19.37
CA ALA A 130 -36.44 11.79 19.22
C ALA A 130 -37.65 11.27 20.01
N THR A 131 -37.64 9.99 20.40
CA THR A 131 -38.69 9.38 21.25
C THR A 131 -38.35 9.36 22.74
N SER A 132 -37.31 10.09 23.17
CA SER A 132 -36.86 10.22 24.57
C SER A 132 -36.55 8.90 25.29
N GLU A 133 -36.04 7.91 24.55
CA GLU A 133 -35.54 6.67 25.18
C GLU A 133 -34.15 6.91 25.77
N ALA A 134 -33.98 6.52 27.04
CA ALA A 134 -32.77 6.80 27.81
C ALA A 134 -31.50 6.28 27.11
N GLY A 135 -30.47 7.13 27.06
CA GLY A 135 -29.14 6.81 26.51
C GLY A 135 -28.94 7.13 25.02
N TYR A 136 -30.00 7.25 24.22
CA TYR A 136 -29.87 7.57 22.78
C TYR A 136 -29.46 9.02 22.51
N GLU A 137 -29.82 9.97 23.39
CA GLU A 137 -29.42 11.38 23.28
C GLU A 137 -27.89 11.53 23.39
N THR A 138 -27.27 10.84 24.34
CA THR A 138 -25.80 10.81 24.50
C THR A 138 -25.13 10.17 23.28
N LYS A 139 -25.58 8.97 22.86
CA LYS A 139 -25.05 8.30 21.67
C LYS A 139 -25.19 9.17 20.41
N GLN A 140 -26.33 9.86 20.25
CA GLN A 140 -26.54 10.77 19.13
C GLN A 140 -25.58 11.96 19.18
N SER A 141 -25.40 12.59 20.34
CA SER A 141 -24.47 13.70 20.54
C SER A 141 -23.04 13.29 20.16
N ASP A 142 -22.60 12.12 20.62
CA ASP A 142 -21.28 11.57 20.36
C ASP A 142 -21.08 11.25 18.87
N LEU A 143 -22.08 10.69 18.19
CA LEU A 143 -21.95 10.35 16.77
C LEU A 143 -22.12 11.55 15.84
N LYS A 144 -22.94 12.54 16.21
CA LYS A 144 -23.23 13.72 15.39
C LYS A 144 -21.97 14.56 15.11
N GLN A 145 -20.99 14.56 16.02
CA GLN A 145 -19.77 15.34 15.86
C GLN A 145 -18.99 14.99 14.58
N PHE A 146 -19.09 13.74 14.11
CA PHE A 146 -18.42 13.28 12.89
C PHE A 146 -19.07 13.77 11.58
N PHE A 147 -20.25 14.38 11.66
CA PHE A 147 -20.97 14.96 10.51
C PHE A 147 -21.02 16.49 10.53
N ALA A 148 -20.46 17.13 11.56
CA ALA A 148 -20.36 18.58 11.62
C ALA A 148 -19.41 19.04 10.50
N LYS A 149 -19.93 19.82 9.55
CA LYS A 149 -19.10 20.43 8.50
C LYS A 149 -18.05 21.30 9.17
N THR A 150 -16.78 21.11 8.84
CA THR A 150 -15.74 22.11 9.08
C THR A 150 -16.16 23.37 8.32
N SER A 151 -16.69 24.36 9.02
CA SER A 151 -16.74 25.72 8.48
C SER A 151 -15.31 26.10 8.18
N LYS A 152 -14.94 26.22 6.90
CA LYS A 152 -13.69 26.86 6.51
C LYS A 152 -13.74 28.28 7.10
N ASN A 153 -13.01 28.52 8.18
CA ASN A 153 -12.58 29.87 8.50
C ASN A 153 -11.66 30.30 7.35
N THR A 154 -12.20 31.04 6.40
CA THR A 154 -11.43 31.95 5.56
C THR A 154 -10.85 33.01 6.49
N GLU A 155 -9.68 32.73 7.07
CA GLU A 155 -8.79 33.78 7.53
C GLU A 155 -8.32 34.54 6.30
N ASN A 156 -8.85 35.76 6.16
CA ASN A 156 -8.30 36.79 5.29
C ASN A 156 -6.90 37.12 5.83
N PRO A 157 -5.81 36.99 5.06
CA PRO A 157 -4.57 37.63 5.45
C PRO A 157 -4.76 39.12 5.19
N SER A 158 -4.96 39.89 6.27
CA SER A 158 -4.77 41.32 6.27
C SER A 158 -3.35 41.61 5.79
N SER A 159 -3.27 42.20 4.59
CA SER A 159 -2.07 42.87 4.09
C SER A 159 -1.76 44.05 5.01
N GLU A 160 -0.68 43.95 5.78
CA GLU A 160 0.00 45.13 6.30
C GLU A 160 1.23 45.42 5.44
N SER A 161 1.16 46.63 4.89
CA SER A 161 2.13 47.39 4.11
C SER A 161 3.33 47.86 4.93
#